data_AF-A0A7S2SS91-F1
#
_entry.id   AF-A0A7S2SS91-F1
#
_cell.length_a   1.000
_cell.length_b   1.000
_cell.length_c   1.000
_cell.angle_alpha   90.00
_cell.angle_beta   90.00
_cell.angle_gamma   90.00
#
_symmetry.space_group_name_H-M   'P 1'
#
loop_
_entity.id
_entity.type
_entity.pdbx_description
1 polymer ?
#
loop_
_entity_poly.entity_id
_entity_poly.type
_entity_poly.pdbx_seq_one_letter_code
_entity_poly.pdbx_strand_id
1 'polypeptide(L)'
;MAESLEFHDLPSGTVELLHVTYEPAAVKKLLRENLGVEDDRDLSAEQKEVVEEFYFYCYAFCKESGFDASKTSTFMSIAKATFHDDRSRDEFSCGMKQSFARFKELVLSHAVNRSPWAVRVFSEDDVARIISYMLNSYFRHFKMYKLIFTRKLQVTLDQSEPHLVEPPRRNFEPLERAIFDPLPASAGSRGL
;
A
#
# COMPACT_ATOMS: atom_id res chain seq x y z
N MET A 1 -7.81 -7.30 20.87
CA MET A 1 -9.15 -7.91 21.01
C MET A 1 -9.64 -8.14 19.60
N ALA A 2 -9.97 -9.37 19.21
CA ALA A 2 -10.37 -9.67 17.83
C ALA A 2 -11.89 -9.53 17.72
N GLU A 3 -12.35 -8.53 16.96
CA GLU A 3 -13.74 -8.43 16.53
C GLU A 3 -14.04 -9.56 15.53
N SER A 4 -15.29 -10.01 15.47
CA SER A 4 -15.70 -11.02 14.50
C SER A 4 -15.63 -10.45 13.08
N LEU A 5 -14.80 -11.03 12.21
CA LEU A 5 -14.67 -10.62 10.81
C LEU A 5 -15.73 -11.25 9.89
N GLU A 6 -16.69 -11.97 10.45
CA GLU A 6 -17.83 -12.51 9.72
C GLU A 6 -18.67 -11.38 9.10
N PHE A 7 -18.86 -11.42 7.79
CA PHE A 7 -19.68 -10.47 7.02
C PHE A 7 -19.29 -9.00 7.12
N HIS A 8 -18.08 -8.70 7.61
CA HIS A 8 -17.57 -7.34 7.72
C HIS A 8 -17.33 -6.72 6.34
N ASP A 9 -16.58 -7.41 5.47
CA ASP A 9 -16.20 -6.89 4.15
C ASP A 9 -17.05 -7.47 3.01
N LEU A 10 -17.66 -8.65 3.20
CA LEU A 10 -18.46 -9.35 2.21
C LEU A 10 -19.79 -9.79 2.85
N PRO A 11 -20.91 -9.11 2.59
CA PRO A 11 -22.20 -9.48 3.16
C PRO A 11 -22.69 -10.81 2.61
N SER A 12 -23.51 -11.53 3.39
CA SER A 12 -23.97 -12.89 3.07
C SER A 12 -24.62 -13.00 1.70
N GLY A 13 -25.50 -12.04 1.33
CA GLY A 13 -26.16 -12.02 0.02
C GLY A 13 -25.19 -11.88 -1.16
N THR A 14 -24.09 -11.14 -0.99
CA THR A 14 -23.04 -11.04 -2.03
C THR A 14 -22.30 -12.37 -2.17
N VAL A 15 -22.00 -13.04 -1.06
CA VAL A 15 -21.32 -14.34 -1.10
C VAL A 15 -22.19 -15.40 -1.75
N GLU A 16 -23.49 -15.44 -1.44
CA GLU A 16 -24.43 -16.35 -2.11
C GLU A 16 -24.49 -16.09 -3.62
N LEU A 17 -24.53 -14.82 -4.03
CA LEU A 17 -24.47 -14.43 -5.45
C LEU A 17 -23.17 -14.88 -6.12
N LEU A 18 -22.03 -14.74 -5.44
CA LEU A 18 -20.73 -15.20 -5.92
C LEU A 18 -20.72 -16.72 -6.14
N HIS A 19 -21.35 -17.50 -5.25
CA HIS A 19 -21.41 -18.97 -5.38
C HIS A 19 -22.17 -19.41 -6.63
N VAL A 20 -23.25 -18.71 -6.97
CA VAL A 20 -24.06 -18.98 -8.17
C VAL A 20 -23.37 -18.47 -9.45
N THR A 21 -22.48 -17.50 -9.32
CA THR A 21 -21.76 -16.92 -10.46
C THR A 21 -20.57 -17.80 -10.87
N TYR A 22 -20.49 -18.15 -12.15
CA TYR A 22 -19.39 -18.94 -12.71
C TYR A 22 -18.50 -18.13 -13.66
N GLU A 23 -18.96 -16.97 -14.12
CA GLU A 23 -18.20 -16.13 -15.03
C GLU A 23 -17.08 -15.40 -14.27
N PRO A 24 -15.81 -15.57 -14.64
CA PRO A 24 -14.68 -15.02 -13.90
C PRO A 24 -14.68 -13.48 -13.91
N ALA A 25 -15.12 -12.86 -15.00
CA ALA A 25 -15.22 -11.41 -15.11
C ALA A 25 -16.27 -10.83 -14.15
N ALA A 26 -17.41 -11.51 -14.00
CA ALA A 26 -18.47 -11.10 -13.09
C ALA A 26 -18.05 -11.25 -11.61
N VAL A 27 -17.38 -12.36 -11.26
CA VAL A 27 -16.82 -12.58 -9.92
C VAL A 27 -15.82 -11.49 -9.57
N LYS A 28 -14.88 -11.22 -10.47
CA LYS A 28 -13.87 -10.17 -10.33
C LYS A 28 -14.50 -8.80 -10.07
N LYS A 29 -15.49 -8.41 -10.88
CA LYS A 29 -16.25 -7.17 -10.70
C LYS A 29 -16.91 -7.08 -9.31
N LEU A 30 -17.59 -8.13 -8.86
CA LEU A 30 -18.24 -8.16 -7.56
C LEU A 30 -17.24 -8.05 -6.40
N LEU A 31 -16.12 -8.76 -6.48
CA LEU A 31 -15.05 -8.68 -5.48
C LEU A 31 -14.45 -7.28 -5.40
N ARG A 32 -14.22 -6.66 -6.56
CA ARG A 32 -13.64 -5.32 -6.67
C ARG A 32 -14.51 -4.24 -6.04
N GLU A 33 -15.83 -4.32 -6.24
CA GLU A 33 -16.83 -3.42 -5.63
C GLU A 33 -16.94 -3.62 -4.11
N ASN A 34 -17.00 -4.86 -3.63
CA ASN A 34 -17.24 -5.13 -2.20
C ASN A 34 -15.98 -5.00 -1.34
N LEU A 35 -14.81 -5.33 -1.86
CA LEU A 35 -13.56 -5.27 -1.09
C LEU A 35 -12.92 -3.88 -1.09
N GLY A 36 -13.52 -2.90 -1.78
CA GLY A 36 -13.08 -1.51 -1.80
C GLY A 36 -11.80 -1.27 -2.62
N VAL A 37 -11.53 -2.11 -3.63
CA VAL A 37 -10.32 -2.00 -4.47
C VAL A 37 -10.42 -0.80 -5.42
N GLU A 38 -11.63 -0.45 -5.87
CA GLU A 38 -11.85 0.74 -6.71
C GLU A 38 -11.52 2.04 -5.96
N ASP A 39 -11.93 2.15 -4.71
CA ASP A 39 -11.87 3.39 -3.93
C ASP A 39 -10.48 3.70 -3.35
N ASP A 40 -9.56 2.74 -3.41
CA ASP A 40 -8.18 2.89 -2.93
C ASP A 40 -7.37 3.78 -3.89
N ARG A 41 -7.20 5.04 -3.49
CA ARG A 41 -6.46 6.07 -4.26
C ARG A 41 -4.95 5.89 -4.21
N ASP A 42 -4.45 5.08 -3.27
CA ASP A 42 -3.02 4.87 -3.11
C ASP A 42 -2.50 3.79 -4.09
N LEU A 43 -3.37 3.11 -4.83
CA LEU A 43 -3.03 2.07 -5.81
C LEU A 43 -3.02 2.62 -7.24
N SER A 44 -1.98 2.27 -8.01
CA SER A 44 -1.99 2.41 -9.47
C SER A 44 -2.95 1.41 -10.13
N ALA A 45 -3.30 1.62 -11.40
CA ALA A 45 -4.18 0.71 -12.13
C ALA A 45 -3.62 -0.72 -12.17
N GLU A 46 -2.32 -0.89 -12.41
CA GLU A 46 -1.65 -2.18 -12.45
C GLU A 46 -1.64 -2.85 -11.06
N GLN A 47 -1.45 -2.06 -10.01
CA GLN A 47 -1.51 -2.58 -8.65
C GLN A 47 -2.93 -3.05 -8.27
N LYS A 48 -3.97 -2.35 -8.73
CA LYS A 48 -5.37 -2.79 -8.55
C LYS A 48 -5.65 -4.12 -9.22
N GLU A 49 -5.13 -4.35 -10.43
CA GLU A 49 -5.27 -5.65 -11.12
C GLU A 49 -4.63 -6.79 -10.31
N VAL A 50 -3.42 -6.58 -9.77
CA VAL A 50 -2.74 -7.58 -8.93
C VAL A 50 -3.54 -7.89 -7.66
N VAL A 51 -4.15 -6.88 -7.03
CA VAL A 51 -5.00 -7.05 -5.85
C VAL A 51 -6.28 -7.81 -6.20
N GLU A 52 -6.91 -7.47 -7.32
CA GLU A 52 -8.11 -8.15 -7.82
C GLU A 52 -7.84 -9.62 -8.12
N GLU A 53 -6.71 -9.94 -8.76
CA GLU A 53 -6.29 -11.32 -9.00
C GLU A 53 -6.05 -12.08 -7.69
N PHE A 54 -5.38 -11.45 -6.73
CA PHE A 54 -5.17 -12.05 -5.42
C PHE A 54 -6.49 -12.44 -4.75
N TYR A 55 -7.48 -11.54 -4.73
CA TYR A 55 -8.80 -11.83 -4.17
C TYR A 55 -9.56 -12.88 -4.97
N PHE A 56 -9.48 -12.84 -6.30
CA PHE A 56 -10.10 -13.85 -7.15
C PHE A 56 -9.60 -15.27 -6.82
N TYR A 57 -8.27 -15.45 -6.69
CA TYR A 57 -7.71 -16.75 -6.35
C TYR A 57 -8.03 -17.19 -4.92
N CYS A 58 -8.09 -16.25 -3.96
CA CYS A 58 -8.55 -16.55 -2.61
C CYS A 58 -10.00 -17.06 -2.61
N TYR A 59 -10.87 -16.42 -3.39
CA TYR A 59 -12.25 -16.85 -3.54
C TYR A 59 -12.36 -18.20 -4.27
N ALA A 60 -11.56 -18.42 -5.32
CA ALA A 60 -11.52 -19.70 -6.03
C ALA A 60 -11.16 -20.85 -5.08
N PHE A 61 -10.20 -20.64 -4.19
CA PHE A 61 -9.85 -21.60 -3.13
C PHE A 61 -11.02 -21.89 -2.19
N CYS A 62 -11.79 -20.88 -1.76
CA CYS A 62 -12.99 -21.09 -0.95
C CYS A 62 -14.02 -21.96 -1.68
N LYS A 63 -14.23 -21.69 -2.98
CA LYS A 63 -15.17 -22.42 -3.83
C LYS A 63 -14.73 -23.87 -4.01
N GLU A 64 -13.45 -24.11 -4.28
CA GLU A 64 -12.86 -25.46 -4.40
C GLU A 64 -12.90 -26.24 -3.09
N SER A 65 -12.72 -25.55 -1.96
CA SER A 65 -12.75 -26.16 -0.63
C SER A 65 -14.18 -26.42 -0.11
N GLY A 66 -15.22 -25.99 -0.85
CA GLY A 66 -16.61 -26.13 -0.44
C GLY A 66 -16.96 -25.32 0.81
N PHE A 67 -16.35 -24.15 0.99
CA PHE A 67 -16.59 -23.30 2.15
C PHE A 67 -18.00 -22.70 2.11
N ASP A 68 -18.64 -22.64 3.27
CA ASP A 68 -19.94 -21.99 3.45
C ASP A 68 -19.82 -20.45 3.40
N ALA A 69 -20.94 -19.74 3.26
CA ALA A 69 -20.95 -18.29 3.13
C ALA A 69 -20.21 -17.57 4.27
N SER A 70 -20.40 -18.02 5.52
CA SER A 70 -19.68 -17.45 6.68
C SER A 70 -18.17 -17.71 6.62
N LYS A 71 -17.76 -18.91 6.20
CA LYS A 71 -16.33 -19.27 6.07
C LYS A 71 -15.66 -18.47 4.96
N THR A 72 -16.32 -18.36 3.81
CA THR A 72 -15.84 -17.60 2.66
C THR A 72 -15.69 -16.13 3.01
N SER A 73 -16.74 -15.52 3.60
CA SER A 73 -16.69 -14.12 4.03
C SER A 73 -15.53 -13.88 5.01
N THR A 74 -15.42 -14.70 6.06
CA THR A 74 -14.37 -14.57 7.08
C THR A 74 -12.97 -14.72 6.48
N PHE A 75 -12.75 -15.71 5.62
CA PHE A 75 -11.44 -15.91 5.00
C PHE A 75 -11.05 -14.73 4.10
N MET A 76 -11.99 -14.23 3.30
CA MET A 76 -11.76 -13.07 2.43
C MET A 76 -11.43 -11.81 3.25
N SER A 77 -12.11 -11.58 4.37
CA SER A 77 -11.80 -10.50 5.32
C SER A 77 -10.40 -10.66 5.93
N ILE A 78 -10.01 -11.87 6.35
CA ILE A 78 -8.66 -12.15 6.87
C ILE A 78 -7.58 -11.91 5.80
N ALA A 79 -7.83 -12.36 4.56
CA ALA A 79 -6.91 -12.15 3.43
C ALA A 79 -6.74 -10.66 3.12
N LYS A 80 -7.83 -9.89 3.09
CA LYS A 80 -7.83 -8.43 2.93
C LYS A 80 -7.06 -7.74 4.06
N ALA A 81 -7.37 -8.07 5.31
CA ALA A 81 -6.70 -7.49 6.47
C ALA A 81 -5.19 -7.76 6.44
N THR A 82 -4.78 -9.00 6.15
CA THR A 82 -3.36 -9.40 6.04
C THR A 82 -2.66 -8.61 4.94
N PHE A 83 -3.27 -8.52 3.76
CA PHE A 83 -2.71 -7.81 2.61
C PHE A 83 -2.55 -6.32 2.88
N HIS A 84 -3.59 -5.68 3.44
CA HIS A 84 -3.58 -4.26 3.79
C HIS A 84 -2.51 -3.94 4.86
N ASP A 85 -2.37 -4.81 5.86
CA ASP A 85 -1.35 -4.70 6.90
C ASP A 85 0.08 -4.83 6.38
N ASP A 86 0.31 -5.68 5.38
CA ASP A 86 1.63 -5.89 4.79
C ASP A 86 2.05 -4.77 3.83
N ARG A 87 1.05 -4.12 3.21
CA ARG A 87 1.23 -2.94 2.39
C ARG A 87 1.48 -1.69 3.21
N SER A 88 0.69 -1.43 4.26
CA SER A 88 0.81 -0.23 5.10
C SER A 88 2.17 -0.13 5.80
N ARG A 89 2.84 -1.26 6.01
CA ARG A 89 4.17 -1.33 6.61
C ARG A 89 5.25 -1.20 5.54
N ASP A 90 5.73 0.02 5.28
CA ASP A 90 6.82 0.29 4.33
C ASP A 90 8.18 -0.28 4.78
N GLU A 91 8.30 -0.79 6.00
CA GLU A 91 9.51 -1.45 6.48
C GLU A 91 9.75 -2.78 5.75
N PHE A 92 10.80 -2.82 4.92
CA PHE A 92 11.37 -4.06 4.37
C PHE A 92 11.81 -5.05 5.47
N SER A 93 12.03 -4.55 6.70
CA SER A 93 12.35 -5.35 7.90
C SER A 93 11.16 -6.12 8.46
N CYS A 94 9.92 -5.74 8.16
CA CYS A 94 8.74 -6.52 8.50
C CYS A 94 8.72 -7.79 7.62
N GLY A 95 9.47 -8.80 8.06
CA GLY A 95 9.68 -10.02 7.30
C GLY A 95 8.41 -10.86 7.18
N MET A 96 8.38 -11.70 6.15
CA MET A 96 7.36 -12.73 5.90
C MET A 96 6.94 -13.48 7.18
N LYS A 97 7.89 -13.79 8.07
CA LYS A 97 7.62 -14.50 9.33
C LYS A 97 6.63 -13.74 10.24
N GLN A 98 6.76 -12.42 10.35
CA GLN A 98 5.91 -11.60 11.19
C GLN A 98 4.51 -11.42 10.57
N SER A 99 4.44 -11.25 9.25
CA SER A 99 3.15 -11.29 8.54
C SER A 99 2.46 -12.64 8.73
N PHE A 100 3.16 -13.74 8.50
CA PHE A 100 2.60 -15.08 8.66
C PHE A 100 2.14 -15.35 10.10
N ALA A 101 2.88 -14.87 11.10
CA ALA A 101 2.46 -14.99 12.50
C ALA A 101 1.13 -14.27 12.78
N ARG A 102 0.97 -13.04 12.26
CA ARG A 102 -0.29 -12.28 12.36
C ARG A 102 -1.44 -12.97 11.62
N PHE A 103 -1.20 -13.40 10.39
CA PHE A 103 -2.17 -14.16 9.61
C PHE A 103 -2.62 -15.42 10.35
N LYS A 104 -1.66 -16.19 10.89
CA LYS A 104 -1.96 -17.40 11.68
C LYS A 104 -2.78 -17.08 12.92
N GLU A 105 -2.47 -15.99 13.62
CA GLU A 105 -3.24 -15.54 14.79
C GLU A 105 -4.68 -15.18 14.41
N LEU A 106 -4.89 -14.47 13.29
CA LEU A 106 -6.22 -14.13 12.77
C LEU A 106 -7.02 -15.37 12.39
N VAL A 107 -6.41 -16.35 11.73
CA VAL A 107 -7.09 -17.61 11.39
C VAL A 107 -7.46 -18.38 12.67
N LEU A 108 -6.55 -18.47 13.64
CA LEU A 108 -6.78 -19.19 14.88
C LEU A 108 -7.84 -18.52 15.77
N SER A 109 -7.94 -17.19 15.76
CA SER A 109 -8.96 -16.48 16.54
C SER A 109 -10.38 -16.80 16.06
N HIS A 110 -10.55 -17.13 14.78
CA HIS A 110 -11.84 -17.51 14.17
C HIS A 110 -12.07 -19.05 14.15
N ALA A 111 -11.09 -19.84 14.58
CA ALA A 111 -11.17 -21.29 14.69
C ALA A 111 -11.52 -21.77 16.12
N VAL A 112 -11.27 -20.94 17.13
CA VAL A 112 -11.51 -21.27 18.54
C VAL A 112 -12.76 -20.54 19.04
N ASN A 113 -13.73 -21.28 19.57
CA ASN A 113 -14.89 -20.69 20.24
C ASN A 113 -14.44 -19.99 21.53
N ARG A 114 -14.40 -18.65 21.52
CA ARG A 114 -14.26 -17.86 22.76
C ARG A 114 -15.62 -17.25 23.10
N SER A 115 -16.33 -17.90 24.02
CA SER A 115 -17.48 -17.28 24.69
C SER A 115 -17.05 -15.95 25.32
N PRO A 116 -17.81 -14.84 25.24
CA PRO A 116 -19.15 -14.61 24.66
C PRO A 116 -19.23 -14.04 23.22
N TRP A 117 -18.12 -13.79 22.51
CA TRP A 117 -18.15 -12.98 21.25
C TRP A 117 -17.60 -13.67 19.99
N ALA A 118 -16.88 -14.79 20.10
CA ALA A 118 -16.26 -15.44 18.93
C ALA A 118 -16.98 -16.74 18.58
N VAL A 119 -17.73 -16.71 17.48
CA VAL A 119 -18.33 -17.92 16.87
C VAL A 119 -17.21 -18.72 16.21
N ARG A 120 -17.26 -20.05 16.35
CA ARG A 120 -16.31 -20.94 15.68
C ARG A 120 -16.70 -21.05 14.21
N VAL A 121 -15.97 -20.36 13.35
CA VAL A 121 -16.19 -20.36 11.89
C VAL A 121 -15.46 -21.53 11.23
N PHE A 122 -14.20 -21.75 11.63
CA PHE A 122 -13.34 -22.75 11.00
C PHE A 122 -13.23 -24.03 11.83
N SER A 123 -13.24 -25.18 11.14
CA SER A 123 -12.81 -26.46 11.69
C SER A 123 -11.28 -26.57 11.67
N GLU A 124 -10.72 -27.56 12.36
CA GLU A 124 -9.27 -27.80 12.37
C GLU A 124 -8.74 -28.13 10.96
N ASP A 125 -9.48 -28.93 10.20
CA ASP A 125 -9.17 -29.25 8.81
C ASP A 125 -9.22 -28.01 7.91
N ASP A 126 -10.17 -27.10 8.13
CA ASP A 126 -10.26 -25.83 7.39
C ASP A 126 -9.03 -24.97 7.64
N VAL A 127 -8.59 -24.86 8.90
CA VAL A 127 -7.39 -24.10 9.27
C VAL A 127 -6.15 -24.67 8.59
N ALA A 128 -5.98 -25.99 8.60
CA ALA A 128 -4.84 -26.65 7.94
C ALA A 128 -4.83 -26.37 6.42
N ARG A 129 -6.00 -26.45 5.77
CA ARG A 129 -6.15 -26.12 4.34
C ARG A 129 -5.84 -24.66 4.05
N ILE A 130 -6.39 -23.74 4.82
CA ILE A 130 -6.18 -22.28 4.68
C ILE A 130 -4.69 -21.93 4.82
N ILE A 131 -4.03 -22.46 5.87
CA ILE A 131 -2.61 -22.19 6.11
C ILE A 131 -1.76 -22.75 4.97
N SER A 132 -2.02 -23.98 4.53
CA SER A 132 -1.29 -24.60 3.43
C SER A 132 -1.47 -23.81 2.13
N TYR A 133 -2.70 -23.39 1.82
CA TYR A 133 -2.98 -22.59 0.63
C TYR A 133 -2.20 -21.27 0.66
N MET A 134 -2.35 -20.48 1.73
CA MET A 134 -1.69 -19.16 1.82
C MET A 134 -0.17 -19.25 1.84
N LEU A 135 0.41 -20.32 2.41
CA LEU A 135 1.85 -20.56 2.35
C LEU A 135 2.35 -20.82 0.93
N ASN A 136 1.57 -21.56 0.13
CA ASN A 136 1.95 -21.95 -1.22
C ASN A 136 1.62 -20.88 -2.29
N SER A 137 0.67 -19.99 -2.01
CA SER A 137 0.27 -18.89 -2.89
C SER A 137 0.93 -17.56 -2.47
N TYR A 138 0.32 -16.85 -1.51
CA TYR A 138 0.69 -15.50 -1.11
C TYR A 138 2.10 -15.43 -0.51
N PHE A 139 2.36 -16.22 0.53
CA PHE A 139 3.62 -16.12 1.29
C PHE A 139 4.82 -16.65 0.52
N ARG A 140 4.61 -17.61 -0.40
CA ARG A 140 5.65 -18.08 -1.34
C ARG A 140 6.19 -16.92 -2.19
N HIS A 141 5.31 -16.00 -2.57
CA HIS A 141 5.62 -14.84 -3.41
C HIS A 141 5.68 -13.53 -2.62
N PHE A 142 5.83 -13.58 -1.30
CA PHE A 142 5.78 -12.41 -0.41
C PHE A 142 6.71 -11.26 -0.84
N LYS A 143 7.94 -11.58 -1.26
CA LYS A 143 8.92 -10.57 -1.73
C LYS A 143 8.47 -9.84 -3.00
N MET A 144 7.78 -10.55 -3.90
CA MET A 144 7.24 -9.97 -5.12
C MET A 144 6.14 -8.97 -4.79
N TYR A 145 5.20 -9.36 -3.92
CA TYR A 145 4.18 -8.44 -3.42
C TYR A 145 4.81 -7.22 -2.76
N LYS A 146 5.78 -7.39 -1.85
CA LYS A 146 6.49 -6.24 -1.25
C LYS A 146 7.13 -5.34 -2.29
N LEU A 147 7.78 -5.88 -3.32
CA LEU A 147 8.39 -5.06 -4.37
C LEU A 147 7.36 -4.23 -5.16
N ILE A 148 6.19 -4.80 -5.47
CA ILE A 148 5.13 -4.14 -6.24
C ILE A 148 4.46 -3.03 -5.42
N PHE A 149 4.22 -3.28 -4.13
CA PHE A 149 3.41 -2.39 -3.28
C PHE A 149 4.22 -1.43 -2.40
N THR A 150 5.54 -1.58 -2.30
CA THR A 150 6.40 -0.62 -1.59
C THR A 150 6.54 0.66 -2.41
N ARG A 151 6.31 1.83 -1.79
CA ARG A 151 6.48 3.12 -2.48
C ARG A 151 7.96 3.32 -2.85
N LYS A 152 8.24 3.57 -4.12
CA LYS A 152 9.57 3.97 -4.57
C LYS A 152 9.81 5.42 -4.14
N LEU A 153 10.60 5.63 -3.08
CA LEU A 153 11.08 6.97 -2.75
C LEU A 153 12.14 7.39 -3.78
N GLN A 154 11.73 8.16 -4.77
CA GLN A 154 12.68 8.75 -5.72
C GLN A 154 13.20 10.07 -5.13
N VAL A 155 14.46 10.07 -4.71
CA VAL A 155 15.14 11.28 -4.26
C VAL A 155 15.80 11.93 -5.46
N THR A 156 15.29 13.08 -5.89
CA THR A 156 15.93 13.92 -6.90
C THR A 156 16.77 14.96 -6.18
N LEU A 157 18.08 14.96 -6.43
CA LEU A 157 18.99 15.98 -5.89
C LEU A 157 19.14 17.10 -6.93
N ASP A 158 18.45 18.21 -6.69
CA ASP A 158 18.65 19.42 -7.48
C ASP A 158 19.74 20.28 -6.84
N GLN A 159 20.88 20.39 -7.52
CA GLN A 159 21.96 21.27 -7.12
C GLN A 159 21.80 22.61 -7.85
N SER A 160 21.44 23.66 -7.12
CA SER A 160 21.49 25.04 -7.61
C SER A 160 22.82 25.69 -7.25
N GLU A 161 23.31 26.58 -8.12
CA GLU A 161 24.51 27.36 -7.82
C GLU A 161 24.24 28.24 -6.58
N PRO A 162 25.09 28.17 -5.55
CA PRO A 162 25.04 29.14 -4.49
C PRO A 162 25.49 30.47 -5.09
N HIS A 163 24.52 31.38 -5.19
CA HIS A 163 24.66 32.79 -5.56
C HIS A 163 24.51 33.01 -7.06
N LEU A 164 23.37 33.60 -7.41
CA LEU A 164 23.23 34.42 -8.61
C LEU A 164 24.36 35.45 -8.56
N VAL A 165 25.48 35.17 -9.23
CA VAL A 165 26.48 36.21 -9.50
C VAL A 165 25.72 37.24 -10.33
N GLU A 166 25.36 38.37 -9.70
CA GLU A 166 24.81 39.50 -10.45
C GLU A 166 25.81 39.77 -11.59
N PRO A 167 25.41 39.64 -12.86
CA PRO A 167 26.31 39.96 -13.94
C PRO A 167 26.76 41.40 -13.72
N PRO A 168 28.08 41.70 -13.82
CA PRO A 168 28.57 43.04 -13.57
C PRO A 168 27.77 44.01 -14.42
N ARG A 169 27.26 45.08 -13.80
CA ARG A 169 26.38 46.05 -14.45
C ARG A 169 26.99 46.43 -15.79
N ARG A 170 26.29 46.14 -16.90
CA ARG A 170 26.79 46.27 -18.27
C ARG A 170 27.13 47.71 -18.67
N ASN A 171 26.81 48.67 -17.81
CA ASN A 171 27.11 50.09 -17.98
C ASN A 171 28.34 50.46 -17.14
N PHE A 172 29.50 49.96 -17.54
CA PHE A 172 30.73 50.68 -17.19
C PHE A 172 30.82 51.88 -18.14
N GLU A 173 30.93 53.06 -17.56
CA GLU A 173 31.38 54.25 -18.29
C GLU A 173 32.66 53.90 -19.08
N PRO A 174 32.81 54.32 -20.35
CA PRO A 174 34.00 54.03 -21.14
C PRO A 174 35.25 54.44 -20.36
N LEU A 175 36.30 53.61 -20.41
CA LEU A 175 37.57 53.85 -19.69
C LEU A 175 38.18 55.23 -20.02
N GLU A 176 37.87 55.73 -21.22
CA GLU A 176 38.17 57.06 -21.71
C GLU A 176 37.74 58.17 -20.75
N ARG A 177 36.58 58.03 -20.08
CA ARG A 177 36.05 59.03 -19.15
C ARG A 177 36.89 59.14 -17.87
N ALA A 178 37.52 58.05 -17.43
CA ALA A 178 38.41 58.03 -16.27
C ALA A 178 39.80 58.64 -16.56
N ILE A 179 40.18 58.82 -17.83
CA ILE A 179 41.46 59.44 -18.23
C ILE A 179 41.35 60.97 -18.19
N PHE A 180 40.16 61.52 -18.41
CA PHE A 180 39.93 62.96 -18.53
C PHE A 180 39.34 63.63 -17.29
N ASP A 181 38.86 62.86 -16.30
CA ASP A 181 38.44 63.45 -15.02
C ASP A 181 39.68 63.82 -14.19
N PRO A 182 39.94 65.12 -13.92
CA PRO A 182 40.95 65.48 -12.95
C PRO A 182 40.49 64.98 -11.56
N LEU A 183 41.38 64.27 -10.87
CA LEU A 183 41.20 63.91 -9.46
C LEU A 183 40.64 65.12 -8.68
N PRO A 184 39.56 64.97 -7.90
CA PRO A 184 39.04 66.09 -7.11
C PRO A 184 40.17 66.59 -6.20
N ALA A 185 40.48 67.88 -6.32
CA ALA A 185 41.48 68.53 -5.50
C ALA A 185 41.19 68.23 -4.03
N SER A 186 42.22 67.74 -3.33
CA SER A 186 42.16 67.51 -1.89
C SER A 186 41.73 68.79 -1.18
N ALA A 187 40.47 68.86 -0.75
CA ALA A 187 39.98 69.90 0.15
C ALA A 187 40.59 69.65 1.53
N GLY A 188 41.82 70.13 1.70
CA GLY A 188 42.51 70.19 2.97
C GLY A 188 41.91 71.27 3.87
N SER A 189 41.11 70.81 4.85
CA SER A 189 41.16 71.19 6.27
C SER A 189 40.70 72.58 6.77
N ARG A 190 40.14 72.51 7.99
CA ARG A 190 39.99 73.52 9.06
C ARG A 190 38.71 74.37 8.97
N GLY A 191 37.90 74.49 10.01
CA GLY A 191 38.00 74.00 11.38
C GLY A 191 36.89 74.61 12.24
N LEU A 192 36.69 74.01 13.42
CA LEU A 192 35.87 74.40 14.57
C LEU A 192 34.35 74.36 14.39
#